data_AF-A0A9D9VNL2-F1
#
_entry.id   AF-A0A9D9VNL2-F1
#
_cell.length_a   1.000
_cell.length_b   1.000
_cell.length_c   1.000
_cell.angle_alpha   90.00
_cell.angle_beta   90.00
_cell.angle_gamma   90.00
#
_symmetry.space_group_name_H-M   'P 1'
#
loop_
_entity.id
_entity.type
_entity.pdbx_description
1 polymer ?
#
loop_
_entity_poly.entity_id
_entity_poly.type
_entity_poly.pdbx_seq_one_letter_code
_entity_poly.pdbx_strand_id
1 'polypeptide(L)' 'FNYALRNEAFDENTEIPTNISVSGLLTITYQKKTGIPQSVGTTTFTSVTNETRNVTINQKGMVDY' A
#
# COMPACT_ATOMS: atom_id res chain seq x y z
N PHE A 1 -0.18 -20.93 -4.37
CA PHE A 1 1.21 -20.59 -4.76
C PHE A 1 1.85 -19.82 -3.62
N ASN A 2 2.77 -20.48 -2.92
CA ASN A 2 3.38 -20.09 -1.65
C ASN A 2 4.17 -18.78 -1.77
N TYR A 3 4.08 -17.92 -0.75
CA TYR A 3 4.86 -16.68 -0.61
C TYR A 3 6.37 -16.97 -0.45
N ALA A 4 6.72 -18.21 -0.06
CA ALA A 4 8.10 -18.68 0.10
C ALA A 4 8.95 -18.74 -1.19
N LEU A 5 8.34 -18.60 -2.37
CA LEU A 5 9.08 -18.54 -3.65
C LEU A 5 9.26 -17.09 -4.15
N ARG A 6 8.89 -16.09 -3.35
CA ARG A 6 9.18 -14.68 -3.65
C ARG A 6 10.69 -14.51 -3.68
N ASN A 7 11.21 -13.93 -4.75
CA ASN A 7 12.56 -13.42 -4.78
C ASN A 7 12.49 -11.90 -4.59
N GLU A 8 12.96 -11.43 -3.44
CA GLU A 8 12.89 -10.02 -3.04
C GLU A 8 13.76 -9.13 -3.94
N ALA A 9 14.70 -9.69 -4.70
CA ALA A 9 15.49 -8.95 -5.68
C ALA A 9 14.66 -8.37 -6.85
N PHE A 10 13.42 -8.82 -7.01
CA PHE A 10 12.47 -8.25 -7.99
C PHE A 10 11.46 -7.30 -7.35
N ASP A 11 11.56 -7.03 -6.06
CA ASP A 11 10.71 -6.03 -5.42
C ASP A 11 11.13 -4.64 -5.89
N GLU A 12 10.13 -3.77 -6.11
CA GLU A 12 10.35 -2.36 -6.32
C GLU A 12 10.23 -1.65 -4.97
N ASN A 13 11.35 -1.09 -4.50
CA ASN A 13 11.40 -0.34 -3.26
C ASN A 13 11.38 1.15 -3.57
N THR A 14 10.46 1.88 -2.95
CA THR A 14 10.44 3.34 -2.93
C THR A 14 10.51 3.81 -1.49
N GLU A 15 11.38 4.78 -1.22
CA GLU A 15 11.51 5.35 0.12
C GLU A 15 10.54 6.51 0.31
N ILE A 16 9.97 6.59 1.52
CA ILE A 16 9.14 7.72 1.93
C ILE A 16 10.02 8.70 2.72
N PRO A 17 9.98 10.01 2.42
CA PRO A 17 10.68 11.02 3.19
C PRO A 17 10.38 10.93 4.69
N THR A 18 11.40 11.09 5.54
CA THR A 18 11.28 10.94 7.01
C THR A 18 10.41 12.02 7.67
N ASN A 19 10.09 13.10 6.97
CA ASN A 19 9.16 14.14 7.41
C ASN A 19 7.68 13.83 7.06
N ILE A 20 7.38 12.61 6.62
CA ILE A 20 6.03 12.11 6.38
C ILE A 20 5.79 10.93 7.32
N SER A 21 4.78 11.04 8.17
CA SER A 21 4.27 9.93 8.96
C SER A 21 3.20 9.16 8.18
N VAL A 22 3.23 7.83 8.28
CA VAL A 22 2.28 6.93 7.58
C VAL A 22 1.46 6.17 8.61
N SER A 23 0.16 6.10 8.40
CA SER A 23 -0.78 5.38 9.28
C SER A 23 -1.93 4.74 8.49
N GLY A 24 -2.73 3.92 9.15
CA GLY A 24 -3.84 3.19 8.53
C GLY A 24 -3.38 1.86 7.91
N LEU A 25 -3.81 1.59 6.68
CA LEU A 25 -3.48 0.35 5.97
C LEU A 25 -2.03 0.38 5.47
N LEU A 26 -1.17 -0.53 5.96
CA LEU A 26 0.26 -0.56 5.61
C LEU A 26 0.65 -1.72 4.69
N THR A 27 -0.14 -2.78 4.66
CA THR A 27 0.17 -3.96 3.85
C THR A 27 -1.09 -4.37 3.12
N ILE A 28 -0.98 -4.50 1.80
CA ILE A 28 -2.03 -5.02 0.93
C ILE A 28 -1.47 -6.19 0.15
N THR A 29 -2.18 -7.31 0.19
CA THR A 29 -1.87 -8.48 -0.63
C THR A 29 -2.98 -8.67 -1.67
N TYR A 30 -2.61 -8.95 -2.91
CA TYR A 30 -3.57 -9.17 -4.00
C TYR A 30 -3.65 -10.65 -4.37
N GLN A 31 -4.85 -11.12 -4.72
CA GLN A 31 -5.06 -12.45 -5.27
C GLN A 31 -4.39 -12.58 -6.64
N LYS A 32 -3.38 -13.44 -6.76
CA LYS A 32 -2.52 -13.57 -7.96
C LYS A 32 -3.26 -13.74 -9.29
N LYS A 33 -4.43 -14.40 -9.30
CA LYS A 33 -5.16 -14.69 -10.55
C LYS A 33 -6.15 -13.59 -10.96
N THR A 34 -6.71 -12.89 -9.99
CA THR A 34 -7.85 -11.98 -10.20
C THR A 34 -7.46 -10.52 -9.98
N GLY A 35 -6.30 -10.26 -9.36
CA GLY A 35 -5.88 -8.92 -8.98
C GLY A 35 -6.75 -8.29 -7.89
N ILE A 36 -7.56 -9.08 -7.18
CA ILE A 36 -8.47 -8.56 -6.15
C ILE A 36 -7.69 -8.36 -4.84
N PRO A 37 -7.76 -7.18 -4.20
CA PRO A 37 -7.11 -6.95 -2.91
C PRO A 37 -7.76 -7.80 -1.82
N GLN A 38 -6.94 -8.39 -0.94
CA GLN A 38 -7.40 -9.14 0.23
C GLN A 38 -7.76 -8.25 1.42
N SER A 39 -7.28 -6.99 1.39
CA SER A 39 -7.53 -5.97 2.40
C SER A 39 -7.87 -4.65 1.70
N VAL A 40 -8.90 -3.97 2.19
CA VAL A 40 -9.33 -2.65 1.73
C VAL A 40 -9.20 -1.66 2.88
N GLY A 41 -9.00 -0.40 2.55
CA GLY A 41 -8.80 0.64 3.55
C GLY A 41 -8.01 1.82 3.00
N THR A 42 -7.66 2.74 3.90
CA THR A 42 -6.96 3.98 3.56
C THR A 42 -5.59 3.99 4.23
N THR A 43 -4.57 4.31 3.44
CA THR A 43 -3.25 4.71 3.92
C THR A 43 -3.24 6.23 3.99
N THR A 44 -2.93 6.78 5.17
CA THR A 44 -2.86 8.22 5.38
C THR A 44 -1.41 8.64 5.57
N PHE A 45 -0.98 9.58 4.74
CA PHE A 45 0.31 10.24 4.78
C PHE A 45 0.10 11.62 5.41
N THR A 46 0.81 11.91 6.50
CA THR A 46 0.73 13.20 7.18
C THR A 46 2.11 13.84 7.27
N SER A 47 2.26 15.02 6.68
CA SER A 47 3.50 15.79 6.75
C SER A 47 3.72 16.40 8.14
N VAL A 48 4.95 16.82 8.43
CA VAL A 48 5.28 17.61 9.63
C VAL A 48 4.52 18.95 9.72
N THR A 49 3.93 19.43 8.63
CA THR A 49 3.08 20.64 8.60
C THR A 49 1.59 20.34 8.73
N ASN A 50 1.23 19.09 9.06
CA ASN A 50 -0.15 18.59 9.17
C ASN A 50 -0.94 18.60 7.84
N GLU A 51 -0.26 18.58 6.68
CA GLU A 51 -0.92 18.27 5.42
C GLU A 51 -1.16 16.76 5.35
N THR A 52 -2.39 16.36 5.09
CA THR A 52 -2.78 14.95 4.99
C THR A 52 -3.13 14.58 3.55
N ARG A 53 -2.59 13.46 3.07
CA ARG A 53 -3.00 12.82 1.82
C ARG A 53 -3.41 11.38 2.08
N ASN A 54 -4.47 10.96 1.41
CA ASN A 54 -5.06 9.64 1.59
C ASN A 54 -4.96 8.86 0.30
N VAL A 55 -4.50 7.62 0.40
CA VAL A 55 -4.57 6.65 -0.68
C VAL A 55 -5.55 5.58 -0.26
N THR A 56 -6.61 5.37 -1.05
CA THR A 56 -7.66 4.41 -0.70
C THR A 56 -7.66 3.22 -1.66
N ILE A 57 -7.65 2.02 -1.08
CA ILE A 57 -7.84 0.76 -1.81
C ILE A 57 -9.27 0.29 -1.59
N ASN A 58 -10.05 0.23 -2.67
CA ASN A 58 -11.42 -0.25 -2.62
C ASN A 58 -11.54 -1.74 -3.01
N GLN A 59 -12.72 -2.33 -2.79
CA GLN A 59 -12.98 -3.75 -3.07
C GLN A 59 -12.83 -4.15 -4.55
N LYS A 60 -12.78 -3.17 -5.46
CA LYS A 60 -12.55 -3.39 -6.90
C LYS A 60 -11.06 -3.35 -7.27
N GLY A 61 -10.16 -3.13 -6.31
CA GLY A 61 -8.72 -3.02 -6.56
C GLY A 61 -8.30 -1.72 -7.24
N MET A 62 -9.17 -0.71 -7.24
CA MET A 62 -8.85 0.60 -7.80
C MET A 62 -8.16 1.45 -6.73
N VAL A 63 -7.04 2.07 -7.11
CA VAL A 63 -6.34 3.07 -6.31
C VAL A 63 -6.92 4.44 -6.64
N ASP A 64 -7.41 5.15 -5.62
CA ASP A 64 -7.89 6.53 -5.71
C ASP A 64 -6.93 7.42 -4.90
N TYR A 65 -6.41 8.51 -5.50
CA TYR A 65 -5.35 9.36 -4.97
C TYR A 65 -5.64 10.86 -5.12
#